data_AF-A0A3D1QCB2-F1
#
_entry.id   AF-A0A3D1QCB2-F1
#
_cell.length_a   1.000
_cell.length_b   1.000
_cell.length_c   1.000
_cell.angle_alpha   90.00
_cell.angle_beta   90.00
_cell.angle_gamma   90.00
#
_symmetry.space_group_name_H-M   'P 1'
#
loop_
_entity.id
_entity.type
_entity.pdbx_description
1 polymer ?
#
loop_
_entity_poly.entity_id
_entity_poly.type
_entity_poly.pdbx_seq_one_letter_code
_entity_poly.pdbx_strand_id
1 'polypeptide(L)'
;YKLGENIDEAYTDFFMEYRGSSAGSETNSMNHNSNYVDYTRNSMDLNWGSGGKFIYLWTSKANTLPPITDITVVFDNPDNVNPDWPSVYWQNTQSPADVNKSVGGKFIYIKYIR
;
A
#
# COMPACT_ATOMS: atom_id res chain seq x y z
N TYR A 1 -10.85 -6.69 -9.39
CA TYR A 1 -12.32 -6.71 -9.23
C TYR A 1 -12.94 -7.63 -10.27
N LYS A 2 -13.84 -8.54 -9.88
CA LYS A 2 -14.64 -9.32 -10.84
C LYS A 2 -15.99 -8.63 -11.03
N LEU A 3 -16.46 -8.47 -12.28
CA LEU A 3 -17.80 -7.94 -12.54
C LEU A 3 -18.85 -8.76 -11.76
N GLY A 4 -19.55 -8.11 -10.82
CA GLY A 4 -20.58 -8.71 -9.97
C GLY A 4 -20.34 -8.64 -8.46
N GLU A 5 -19.14 -8.24 -8.00
CA GLU A 5 -18.85 -8.03 -6.58
C GLU A 5 -19.39 -6.68 -6.07
N ASN A 6 -19.75 -6.61 -4.78
CA ASN A 6 -20.23 -5.37 -4.16
C ASN A 6 -19.14 -4.29 -4.22
N ILE A 7 -19.41 -3.20 -4.94
CA ILE A 7 -18.45 -2.10 -5.12
C ILE A 7 -18.11 -1.42 -3.79
N ASP A 8 -19.02 -1.45 -2.81
CA ASP A 8 -18.82 -0.87 -1.49
C ASP A 8 -17.83 -1.66 -0.62
N GLU A 9 -17.47 -2.88 -1.04
CA GLU A 9 -16.46 -3.71 -0.35
C GLU A 9 -15.09 -3.68 -1.02
N ALA A 10 -14.97 -3.01 -2.18
CA ALA A 10 -13.74 -2.94 -2.92
C ALA A 10 -12.72 -2.03 -2.23
N TYR A 11 -11.44 -2.40 -2.29
CA TYR A 11 -10.37 -1.50 -1.91
C TYR A 11 -10.22 -0.41 -2.97
N THR A 12 -10.05 0.84 -2.54
CA THR A 12 -10.00 2.01 -3.43
C THR A 12 -8.68 2.76 -3.33
N ASP A 13 -7.93 2.53 -2.24
CA ASP A 13 -6.67 3.21 -2.00
C ASP A 13 -5.71 2.44 -1.08
N PHE A 14 -4.42 2.68 -1.29
CA PHE A 14 -3.31 2.06 -0.57
C PHE A 14 -2.21 3.07 -0.23
N PHE A 15 -1.62 2.95 0.95
CA PHE A 15 -0.33 3.54 1.27
C PHE A 15 0.45 2.68 2.27
N MET A 16 1.75 2.91 2.40
CA MET A 16 2.58 2.22 3.39
C MET A 16 3.06 3.13 4.51
N GLU A 17 3.18 2.51 5.67
CA GLU A 17 3.71 3.10 6.90
C GLU A 17 4.99 2.38 7.30
N TYR A 18 6.04 3.14 7.64
CA TYR A 18 7.30 2.61 8.17
C TYR A 18 7.43 2.96 9.65
N ARG A 19 7.61 1.96 10.52
CA ARG A 19 7.57 2.14 11.98
C ARG A 19 8.81 1.58 12.67
N GLY A 20 9.15 2.17 13.82
CA GLY A 20 10.21 1.67 14.71
C GLY A 20 9.81 0.51 15.61
N SER A 21 8.50 0.21 15.73
CA SER A 21 7.95 -0.84 16.57
C SER A 21 6.78 -1.54 15.88
N SER A 22 6.50 -2.77 16.31
CA SER A 22 5.35 -3.52 15.82
C SER A 22 4.04 -2.79 16.11
N ALA A 23 3.05 -2.98 15.27
CA ALA A 23 1.73 -2.39 15.42
C ALA A 23 0.64 -3.37 14.96
N GLY A 24 -0.52 -3.32 15.63
CA GLY A 24 -1.66 -4.18 15.31
C GLY A 24 -2.56 -3.60 14.21
N SER A 25 -3.69 -4.24 13.93
CA SER A 25 -4.71 -3.65 13.07
C SER A 25 -5.40 -2.49 13.78
N GLU A 26 -5.64 -1.39 13.06
CA GLU A 26 -6.44 -0.27 13.54
C GLU A 26 -7.10 0.44 12.36
N THR A 27 -8.20 1.15 12.60
CA THR A 27 -8.88 2.00 11.62
C THR A 27 -8.89 3.43 12.12
N ASN A 28 -8.41 4.36 11.29
CA ASN A 28 -8.39 5.79 11.60
C ASN A 28 -8.84 6.61 10.39
N SER A 29 -9.57 7.70 10.64
CA SER A 29 -9.81 8.73 9.63
C SER A 29 -8.53 9.53 9.41
N MET A 30 -7.99 9.49 8.19
CA MET A 30 -6.70 10.09 7.89
C MET A 30 -6.61 10.57 6.44
N ASN A 31 -5.65 11.46 6.19
CA ASN A 31 -5.33 11.92 4.84
C ASN A 31 -4.29 10.99 4.20
N HIS A 32 -4.56 10.56 2.97
CA HIS A 32 -3.55 10.10 2.02
C HIS A 32 -3.70 10.85 0.71
N ASN A 33 -2.71 11.66 0.32
CA ASN A 33 -2.67 12.36 -0.97
C ASN A 33 -3.98 13.11 -1.29
N SER A 34 -4.45 13.92 -0.33
CA SER A 34 -5.71 14.68 -0.42
C SER A 34 -7.01 13.86 -0.35
N ASN A 35 -6.95 12.54 -0.19
CA ASN A 35 -8.10 11.71 0.13
C ASN A 35 -8.22 11.57 1.67
N TYR A 36 -9.27 12.17 2.26
CA TYR A 36 -9.51 12.11 3.71
C TYR A 36 -10.67 11.17 4.02
N VAL A 37 -10.35 9.94 4.40
CA VAL A 37 -11.31 8.84 4.63
C VAL A 37 -10.79 7.93 5.73
N ASP A 38 -11.58 6.92 6.09
CA ASP A 38 -11.12 5.85 6.97
C ASP A 38 -10.16 4.93 6.22
N TYR A 39 -9.00 4.71 6.82
CA TYR A 39 -8.05 3.70 6.41
C TYR A 39 -7.85 2.69 7.53
N THR A 40 -7.68 1.43 7.16
CA THR A 40 -7.37 0.32 8.06
C THR A 40 -5.96 -0.17 7.81
N ARG A 41 -5.15 -0.23 8.87
CA ARG A 41 -3.83 -0.86 8.84
C ARG A 41 -3.98 -2.37 8.85
N ASN A 42 -3.33 -3.05 7.91
CA ASN A 42 -3.14 -4.49 7.99
C ASN A 42 -2.10 -4.79 9.09
N SER A 43 -2.41 -5.71 10.00
CA SER A 43 -1.49 -6.11 11.09
C SER A 43 -0.26 -6.89 10.61
N MET A 44 -0.22 -7.31 9.35
CA MET A 44 0.93 -8.00 8.77
C MET A 44 2.09 -7.04 8.55
N ASP A 45 3.21 -7.28 9.23
CA ASP A 45 4.48 -6.65 8.91
C ASP A 45 5.00 -7.24 7.58
N LEU A 46 5.03 -6.42 6.53
CA LEU A 46 5.52 -6.85 5.22
C LEU A 46 7.02 -7.17 5.23
N ASN A 47 7.73 -6.74 6.27
CA ASN A 47 9.14 -7.00 6.47
C ASN A 47 9.42 -8.09 7.51
N TRP A 48 8.40 -8.88 7.84
CA TRP A 48 8.49 -9.88 8.90
C TRP A 48 9.57 -10.92 8.63
N GLY A 49 10.37 -11.22 9.66
CA GLY A 49 11.44 -12.22 9.60
C GLY A 49 12.73 -11.74 8.93
N SER A 50 12.73 -10.55 8.33
CA SER A 50 13.89 -9.99 7.65
C SER A 50 14.90 -9.33 8.61
N GLY A 51 14.48 -8.99 9.83
CA GLY A 51 15.33 -8.32 10.84
C GLY A 51 15.45 -6.80 10.68
N GLY A 52 14.71 -6.22 9.72
CA GLY A 52 14.56 -4.78 9.57
C GLY A 52 13.45 -4.20 10.46
N LYS A 53 13.16 -2.92 10.24
CA LYS A 53 12.02 -2.24 10.85
C LYS A 53 10.71 -2.61 10.15
N PHE A 54 9.60 -2.28 10.81
CA PHE A 54 8.26 -2.74 10.46
C PHE A 54 7.66 -1.90 9.33
N ILE A 55 7.01 -2.58 8.38
CA ILE A 55 6.33 -1.96 7.24
C ILE A 55 4.91 -2.49 7.18
N TYR A 56 3.94 -1.57 7.17
CA TYR A 56 2.52 -1.93 7.16
C TYR A 56 1.81 -1.32 5.96
N LEU A 57 0.90 -2.09 5.35
CA LEU A 57 -0.02 -1.60 4.34
C LEU A 57 -1.27 -1.05 5.01
N TRP A 58 -1.65 0.16 4.62
CA TRP A 58 -2.94 0.76 4.93
C TRP A 58 -3.84 0.70 3.71
N THR A 59 -5.11 0.40 3.93
CA THR A 59 -6.10 0.22 2.87
C THR A 59 -7.36 1.02 3.19
N SER A 60 -8.02 1.57 2.18
CA SER A 60 -9.37 2.12 2.32
C SER A 60 -10.35 1.39 1.40
N LYS A 61 -11.61 1.32 1.83
CA LYS A 61 -12.76 0.90 1.03
C LYS A 61 -13.75 2.03 0.78
N ALA A 62 -13.41 3.25 1.19
CA ALA A 62 -14.27 4.40 0.97
C ALA A 62 -14.44 4.66 -0.52
N ASN A 63 -15.67 4.94 -0.94
CA ASN A 63 -16.04 5.13 -2.35
C ASN A 63 -15.67 6.51 -2.93
N THR A 64 -14.63 7.15 -2.39
CA THR A 64 -14.11 8.45 -2.86
C THR A 64 -13.14 8.32 -4.05
N LEU A 65 -12.61 7.11 -4.27
CA LEU A 65 -11.74 6.77 -5.39
C LEU A 65 -12.27 5.52 -6.11
N PRO A 66 -11.97 5.34 -7.41
CA PRO A 66 -12.41 4.14 -8.12
C PRO A 66 -11.82 2.86 -7.52
N PRO A 67 -12.53 1.72 -7.63
CA PRO A 67 -12.05 0.43 -7.14
C PRO A 67 -10.70 0.03 -7.72
N ILE A 68 -9.85 -0.62 -6.92
CA ILE A 68 -8.61 -1.22 -7.39
C ILE A 68 -8.95 -2.52 -8.11
N THR A 69 -8.53 -2.61 -9.37
CA THR A 69 -8.85 -3.72 -10.26
C THR A 69 -7.74 -4.76 -10.35
N ASP A 70 -6.48 -4.35 -10.17
CA ASP A 70 -5.30 -5.21 -10.25
C ASP A 70 -4.14 -4.71 -9.38
N ILE A 71 -3.25 -5.62 -8.98
CA ILE A 71 -2.06 -5.38 -8.15
C ILE A 71 -0.90 -6.22 -8.69
N THR A 72 0.29 -5.64 -8.78
CA THR A 72 1.51 -6.36 -9.13
C THR A 72 2.67 -5.98 -8.21
N VAL A 73 3.71 -6.83 -8.20
CA VAL A 73 4.94 -6.62 -7.45
C VAL A 73 6.10 -6.44 -8.42
N VAL A 74 6.92 -5.43 -8.18
CA VAL A 74 8.06 -5.08 -9.03
C VAL A 74 9.33 -5.05 -8.20
N PHE A 75 10.40 -5.62 -8.75
CA PHE A 75 11.72 -5.67 -8.11
C PHE A 75 12.66 -4.65 -8.74
N ASP A 76 13.60 -4.15 -7.93
CA ASP A 76 14.71 -3.28 -8.28
C ASP A 76 14.32 -1.86 -8.74
N ASN A 77 13.55 -1.72 -9.83
CA ASN A 77 13.08 -0.43 -10.34
C ASN A 77 11.58 -0.52 -10.69
N PRO A 78 10.71 0.32 -10.08
CA PRO A 78 9.26 0.28 -10.33
C PRO A 78 8.89 0.63 -11.78
N ASP A 79 9.78 1.28 -12.55
CA ASP A 79 9.52 1.66 -13.95
C ASP A 79 9.77 0.51 -14.93
N ASN A 80 10.40 -0.59 -14.49
CA ASN A 80 10.71 -1.73 -15.36
C ASN A 80 9.49 -2.59 -15.71
N VAL A 81 8.45 -2.58 -14.86
CA VAL A 81 7.25 -3.40 -15.03
C VAL A 81 6.02 -2.51 -14.89
N ASN A 82 5.16 -2.54 -15.90
CA ASN A 82 3.96 -1.71 -16.00
C ASN A 82 4.24 -0.24 -15.60
N PRO A 83 5.13 0.48 -16.31
CA PRO A 83 5.61 1.81 -15.90
C PRO A 83 4.46 2.78 -15.60
N ASP A 84 3.37 2.69 -16.36
CA ASP A 84 2.20 3.57 -16.22
C ASP A 84 1.32 3.27 -14.99
N TRP A 85 1.54 2.15 -14.30
CA TRP A 85 0.80 1.84 -13.08
C TRP A 85 1.36 2.67 -11.92
N PRO A 86 0.53 3.30 -11.09
CA PRO A 86 1.00 3.94 -9.86
C PRO A 86 1.59 2.91 -8.88
N SER A 87 2.67 3.30 -8.22
CA SER A 87 3.18 2.57 -7.05
C SER A 87 2.40 2.93 -5.79
N VAL A 88 2.35 2.03 -4.83
CA VAL A 88 1.97 2.36 -3.47
C VAL A 88 3.06 3.26 -2.88
N TYR A 89 2.67 4.39 -2.31
CA TYR A 89 3.59 5.37 -1.75
C TYR A 89 3.66 5.31 -0.23
N TRP A 90 4.75 5.84 0.33
CA TRP A 90 4.76 6.16 1.75
C TRP A 90 3.68 7.19 2.05
N GLN A 91 3.08 7.10 3.24
CA GLN A 91 2.01 7.98 3.67
C GLN A 91 2.33 9.47 3.39
N ASN A 92 1.47 10.12 2.59
CA ASN A 92 1.58 11.54 2.21
C ASN A 92 2.90 11.93 1.57
N THR A 93 3.46 11.02 0.77
CA THR A 93 4.62 11.29 -0.09
C THR A 93 4.31 10.87 -1.53
N GLN A 94 5.17 11.29 -2.45
CA GLN A 94 5.19 10.79 -3.84
C GLN A 94 6.36 9.81 -4.07
N SER A 95 6.84 9.17 -3.00
CA SER A 95 7.97 8.26 -3.06
C SER A 95 7.46 6.81 -3.03
N PRO A 96 7.77 5.97 -4.05
CA PRO A 96 7.50 4.53 -4.04
C PRO A 96 7.92 3.88 -2.73
N ALA A 97 6.97 3.18 -2.11
CA ALA A 97 7.24 2.47 -0.87
C ALA A 97 7.99 1.18 -1.14
N ASP A 98 9.24 1.13 -0.68
CA ASP A 98 10.04 -0.09 -0.65
C ASP A 98 9.58 -0.98 0.50
N VAL A 99 8.97 -2.11 0.17
CA VAL A 99 8.48 -3.12 1.11
C VAL A 99 9.61 -3.76 1.93
N ASN A 100 10.85 -3.64 1.45
CA ASN A 100 12.04 -4.18 2.10
C ASN A 100 12.92 -3.09 2.76
N LYS A 101 12.33 -1.92 3.03
CA LYS A 101 13.08 -0.80 3.62
C LYS A 101 13.75 -1.25 4.91
N SER A 102 15.03 -0.89 5.05
CA SER A 102 15.92 -1.13 6.21
C SER A 102 16.54 -2.51 6.37
N VAL A 103 16.26 -3.46 5.46
CA VAL A 103 16.95 -4.76 5.45
C VAL A 103 18.09 -4.83 4.43
N GLY A 104 18.03 -3.98 3.40
CA GLY A 104 18.93 -4.05 2.26
C GLY A 104 18.54 -5.15 1.27
N GLY A 105 19.27 -5.24 0.16
CA GLY A 105 18.94 -6.15 -0.95
C GLY A 105 18.14 -5.44 -2.04
N LYS A 106 17.33 -6.22 -2.78
CA LYS A 106 16.48 -5.67 -3.85
C LYS A 106 15.40 -4.77 -3.26
N PHE A 107 15.13 -3.68 -3.95
CA PHE A 107 13.94 -2.89 -3.70
C PHE A 107 12.71 -3.68 -4.17
N ILE A 108 11.63 -3.64 -3.39
CA ILE A 108 10.38 -4.32 -3.72
C ILE A 108 9.26 -3.30 -3.65
N TYR A 109 8.54 -3.12 -4.75
CA TYR A 109 7.46 -2.15 -4.88
C TYR A 109 6.16 -2.87 -5.19
N ILE A 110 5.05 -2.35 -4.63
CA ILE A 110 3.70 -2.76 -5.02
C ILE A 110 3.15 -1.69 -5.95
N LYS A 111 2.57 -2.13 -7.07
CA LYS A 111 1.88 -1.26 -8.03
C LYS A 111 0.44 -1.71 -8.19
N TYR A 112 -0.44 -0.81 -8.60
CA TYR A 112 -1.86 -1.11 -8.74
C TYR A 112 -2.51 -0.31 -9.86
N ILE A 113 -3.65 -0.75 -10.35
CA ILE A 113 -4.55 0.05 -11.20
C ILE A 113 -5.94 0.09 -10.62
N ARG A 114 -6.67 1.13 -11.00
CA ARG A 114 -8.07 1.29 -10.71
C ARG A 114 -8.86 1.01 -11.97
#